data_AF-A0A662KJC0-F1
#
_entry.id   AF-A0A662KJC0-F1
#
_cell.length_a   1.000
_cell.length_b   1.000
_cell.length_c   1.000
_cell.angle_alpha   90.00
_cell.angle_beta   90.00
_cell.angle_gamma   90.00
#
_symmetry.space_group_name_H-M   'P 1'
#
loop_
_entity.id
_entity.type
_entity.pdbx_description
1 polymer ?
#
loop_
_entity_poly.entity_id
_entity_poly.type
_entity_poly.pdbx_seq_one_letter_code
_entity_poly.pdbx_strand_id
1 'polypeptide(L)'
;ILVGGPGHTKREFVNGNYLDYRVKEKIIGFYDTGYTDEFGLREVINAAANDLGEMDVIKDRQLMQRFLNEIRKDEGLAIYGEEEVRRALVAGAVEVVMMSDILKKFRVHARCKNCGYEVKDTVTDPEMMCPKCKIPMEIVEKRDTVEEFVELAEKSSAEFEIIGRESEEGEILYKAFGGIAGILRYRME
;
A
#
# COMPACT_ATOMS: atom_id res chain seq x y z
N ILE A 1 8.99 -4.85 -17.18
CA ILE A 1 9.96 -5.86 -17.69
C ILE A 1 11.28 -5.17 -17.94
N LEU A 2 12.37 -5.66 -17.36
CA LEU A 2 13.72 -5.12 -17.56
C LEU A 2 14.45 -5.99 -18.58
N VAL A 3 15.18 -5.38 -19.51
CA VAL A 3 15.95 -6.12 -20.52
C VAL A 3 17.44 -5.85 -20.33
N GLY A 4 18.17 -6.86 -19.88
CA GLY A 4 19.63 -6.83 -19.73
C GLY A 4 20.36 -7.41 -20.93
N GLY A 5 21.50 -6.83 -21.27
CA GLY A 5 22.43 -7.46 -22.21
C GLY A 5 23.55 -6.53 -22.68
N PRO A 6 24.67 -7.09 -23.17
CA PRO A 6 25.82 -6.30 -23.58
C PRO A 6 25.53 -5.50 -24.86
N GLY A 7 25.88 -4.21 -24.84
CA GLY A 7 25.90 -3.38 -26.04
C GLY A 7 24.54 -3.28 -26.74
N HIS A 8 24.53 -3.41 -28.07
CA HIS A 8 23.31 -3.27 -28.88
C HIS A 8 22.44 -4.52 -28.95
N THR A 9 22.97 -5.70 -28.59
CA THR A 9 22.29 -7.00 -28.75
C THR A 9 20.90 -7.02 -28.12
N LYS A 10 20.74 -6.39 -26.94
CA LYS A 10 19.44 -6.29 -26.25
C LYS A 10 18.38 -5.51 -27.04
N ARG A 11 18.78 -4.44 -27.75
CA ARG A 11 17.85 -3.63 -28.57
C ARG A 11 17.49 -4.37 -29.84
N GLU A 12 18.44 -5.03 -30.47
CA GLU A 12 18.20 -5.88 -31.65
C GLU A 12 17.26 -7.05 -31.31
N PHE A 13 17.45 -7.69 -30.16
CA PHE A 13 16.56 -8.74 -29.68
C PHE A 13 15.11 -8.25 -29.51
N VAL A 14 14.90 -7.11 -28.86
CA VAL A 14 13.53 -6.59 -28.68
C VAL A 14 12.91 -6.14 -30.02
N ASN A 15 13.73 -5.59 -30.92
CA ASN A 15 13.25 -5.11 -32.23
C ASN A 15 13.04 -6.25 -33.25
N GLY A 16 13.71 -7.38 -33.11
CA GLY A 16 13.72 -8.49 -34.07
C GLY A 16 12.43 -9.33 -34.14
N ASN A 17 11.29 -8.82 -33.66
CA ASN A 17 9.97 -9.49 -33.66
C ASN A 17 9.93 -10.89 -32.99
N TYR A 18 10.87 -11.18 -32.09
CA TYR A 18 10.86 -12.41 -31.30
C TYR A 18 9.88 -12.38 -30.12
N LEU A 19 9.52 -11.19 -29.65
CA LEU A 19 8.62 -10.99 -28.52
C LEU A 19 7.21 -10.61 -28.99
N ASP A 20 6.20 -11.17 -28.34
CA ASP A 20 4.80 -10.73 -28.46
C ASP A 20 4.69 -9.23 -28.11
N TYR A 21 3.88 -8.49 -28.87
CA TYR A 21 3.75 -7.04 -28.72
C TYR A 21 3.34 -6.63 -27.30
N ARG A 22 2.51 -7.44 -26.61
CA ARG A 22 2.07 -7.19 -25.23
C ARG A 22 3.22 -7.28 -24.23
N VAL A 23 4.26 -8.03 -24.56
CA VAL A 23 5.49 -8.10 -23.76
C VAL A 23 6.35 -6.87 -24.03
N LYS A 24 6.47 -6.46 -25.30
CA LYS A 24 7.23 -5.28 -25.70
C LYS A 24 6.71 -4.00 -25.05
N GLU A 25 5.38 -3.83 -24.99
CA GLU A 25 4.72 -2.69 -24.34
C GLU A 25 4.98 -2.61 -22.83
N LYS A 26 5.35 -3.73 -22.20
CA LYS A 26 5.68 -3.81 -20.76
C LYS A 26 7.17 -3.65 -20.46
N ILE A 27 8.01 -3.37 -21.47
CA ILE A 27 9.44 -3.13 -21.27
C ILE A 27 9.63 -1.74 -20.66
N ILE A 28 10.24 -1.71 -19.48
CA ILE A 28 10.51 -0.52 -18.69
C ILE A 28 11.83 0.12 -19.13
N GLY A 29 12.84 -0.70 -19.39
CA GLY A 29 14.18 -0.20 -19.66
C GLY A 29 15.13 -1.25 -20.21
N PHE A 30 16.24 -0.75 -20.74
CA PHE A 30 17.34 -1.53 -21.29
C PHE A 30 18.61 -1.26 -20.48
N TYR A 31 19.24 -2.30 -19.96
CA TYR A 31 20.38 -2.18 -19.06
C TYR A 31 21.59 -2.92 -19.65
N ASP A 32 22.74 -2.26 -19.65
CA ASP A 32 24.00 -2.89 -20.03
C ASP A 32 24.48 -3.83 -18.93
N THR A 33 24.90 -5.04 -19.32
CA THR A 33 25.47 -6.03 -18.41
C THR A 33 26.80 -6.54 -18.98
N GLY A 34 27.77 -6.75 -18.09
CA GLY A 34 29.06 -7.37 -18.43
C GLY A 34 28.97 -8.90 -18.51
N TYR A 35 27.93 -9.47 -17.88
CA TYR A 35 27.71 -10.91 -17.78
C TYR A 35 26.30 -11.28 -18.24
N THR A 36 26.12 -12.53 -18.67
CA THR A 36 24.82 -13.09 -19.12
C THR A 36 24.29 -14.20 -18.20
N ASP A 37 25.02 -14.49 -17.11
CA ASP A 37 24.63 -15.42 -16.06
C ASP A 37 23.93 -14.68 -14.89
N GLU A 38 23.80 -15.33 -13.74
CA GLU A 38 23.18 -14.74 -12.54
C GLU A 38 23.86 -13.44 -12.07
N PHE A 39 25.15 -13.24 -12.37
CA PHE A 39 25.83 -11.99 -12.05
C PHE A 39 25.32 -10.85 -12.93
N GLY A 40 25.06 -11.13 -14.20
CA GLY A 40 24.44 -10.18 -15.13
C GLY A 40 23.06 -9.75 -14.66
N LEU A 41 22.27 -10.67 -14.10
CA LEU A 41 20.96 -10.34 -13.52
C LEU A 41 21.09 -9.34 -12.36
N ARG A 42 22.06 -9.53 -11.46
CA ARG A 42 22.30 -8.58 -10.36
C ARG A 42 22.71 -7.20 -10.85
N GLU A 43 23.51 -7.12 -11.92
CA GLU A 43 23.87 -5.84 -12.55
C GLU A 43 22.64 -5.11 -13.09
N VAL A 44 21.73 -5.81 -13.78
CA VAL A 44 20.46 -5.23 -14.26
C VAL A 44 19.64 -4.69 -13.10
N ILE A 45 19.47 -5.47 -12.03
CA ILE A 45 18.67 -5.05 -10.87
C ILE A 45 19.26 -3.79 -10.23
N ASN A 46 20.58 -3.76 -10.02
CA ASN A 46 21.25 -2.61 -9.44
C ASN A 46 21.14 -1.37 -10.33
N ALA A 47 21.26 -1.53 -11.65
CA ALA A 47 21.13 -0.42 -12.60
C ALA A 47 19.68 0.09 -12.70
N ALA A 48 18.70 -0.81 -12.59
CA ALA A 48 17.28 -0.48 -12.67
C ALA A 48 16.69 0.07 -11.36
N ALA A 49 17.40 -0.02 -10.24
CA ALA A 49 16.88 0.35 -8.92
C ALA A 49 16.32 1.79 -8.88
N ASN A 50 17.00 2.73 -9.53
CA ASN A 50 16.52 4.12 -9.61
C ASN A 50 15.24 4.25 -10.44
N ASP A 51 15.23 3.65 -11.65
CA ASP A 51 14.06 3.70 -12.54
C ASP A 51 12.83 3.05 -11.89
N LEU A 52 13.03 1.93 -11.18
CA LEU A 52 11.96 1.26 -10.43
C LEU A 52 11.42 2.14 -9.30
N GLY A 53 12.30 2.77 -8.52
CA GLY A 53 11.87 3.72 -7.48
C GLY A 53 11.11 4.91 -8.05
N GLU A 54 11.55 5.49 -9.17
CA GLU A 54 10.82 6.56 -9.85
C GLU A 54 9.42 6.10 -10.32
N MET A 55 9.29 4.87 -10.83
CA MET A 55 8.01 4.31 -11.23
C MET A 55 7.04 4.16 -10.06
N ASP A 56 7.51 3.67 -8.91
CA ASP A 56 6.69 3.53 -7.70
C ASP A 56 6.18 4.90 -7.23
N VAL A 57 7.05 5.91 -7.21
CA VAL A 57 6.65 7.30 -6.89
C VAL A 57 5.63 7.85 -7.89
N ILE A 58 5.77 7.55 -9.19
CA ILE A 58 4.78 7.95 -10.20
C ILE A 58 3.44 7.27 -9.96
N LYS A 59 3.44 5.99 -9.59
CA LYS A 59 2.22 5.23 -9.27
C LYS A 59 1.51 5.83 -8.06
N ASP A 60 2.23 6.09 -6.98
CA ASP A 60 1.73 6.73 -5.76
C ASP A 60 1.10 8.08 -6.06
N ARG A 61 1.80 8.90 -6.86
CA ARG A 61 1.33 10.19 -7.35
C ARG A 61 0.03 10.11 -8.14
N GLN A 62 -0.08 9.18 -9.08
CA GLN A 62 -1.29 9.00 -9.88
C GLN A 62 -2.47 8.56 -9.01
N LEU A 63 -2.24 7.62 -8.08
CA LEU A 63 -3.27 7.11 -7.20
C LEU A 63 -3.77 8.18 -6.22
N MET A 64 -2.87 8.94 -5.60
CA MET A 64 -3.24 10.06 -4.74
C MET A 64 -3.94 11.19 -5.49
N GLN A 65 -3.53 11.50 -6.72
CA GLN A 65 -4.25 12.47 -7.55
C GLN A 65 -5.68 12.02 -7.83
N ARG A 66 -5.89 10.73 -8.14
CA ARG A 66 -7.21 10.15 -8.31
C ARG A 66 -8.05 10.29 -7.04
N PHE A 67 -7.49 9.96 -5.87
CA PHE A 67 -8.16 10.13 -4.58
C PHE A 67 -8.53 11.60 -4.29
N LEU A 68 -7.59 12.54 -4.45
CA LEU A 68 -7.84 13.98 -4.25
C LEU A 68 -8.86 14.54 -5.24
N ASN A 69 -8.91 14.02 -6.47
CA ASN A 69 -9.96 14.35 -7.44
C ASN A 69 -11.34 13.93 -6.93
N GLU A 70 -11.46 12.75 -6.33
CA GLU A 70 -12.72 12.29 -5.75
C GLU A 70 -13.16 13.14 -4.56
N ILE A 71 -12.25 13.56 -3.67
CA ILE A 71 -12.58 14.45 -2.53
C ILE A 71 -13.22 15.77 -2.99
N ARG A 72 -12.76 16.31 -4.12
CA ARG A 72 -13.22 17.61 -4.62
C ARG A 72 -14.61 17.58 -5.24
N LYS A 73 -15.17 16.40 -5.51
CA LYS A 73 -16.50 16.25 -6.09
C LYS A 73 -17.54 16.25 -4.97
N ASP A 74 -18.66 16.94 -5.18
CA ASP A 74 -19.79 16.92 -4.24
C ASP A 74 -20.34 15.51 -4.00
N GLU A 75 -20.27 14.65 -5.03
CA GLU A 75 -20.64 13.23 -4.98
C GLU A 75 -19.43 12.32 -5.20
N GLY A 76 -18.30 12.67 -4.59
CA GLY A 76 -17.06 11.92 -4.66
C GLY A 76 -17.14 10.52 -4.08
N LEU A 77 -16.27 9.64 -4.57
CA LEU A 77 -16.10 8.27 -4.06
C LEU A 77 -14.93 8.13 -3.07
N ALA A 78 -14.36 9.25 -2.61
CA ALA A 78 -13.28 9.24 -1.64
C ALA A 78 -13.78 8.87 -0.25
N ILE A 79 -13.03 8.02 0.44
CA ILE A 79 -13.22 7.70 1.86
C ILE A 79 -11.87 7.76 2.57
N TYR A 80 -11.84 8.23 3.81
CA TYR A 80 -10.62 8.29 4.61
C TYR A 80 -10.94 8.17 6.08
N GLY A 81 -9.91 7.85 6.88
CA GLY A 81 -10.08 7.51 8.28
C GLY A 81 -10.21 6.00 8.47
N GLU A 82 -9.57 5.52 9.51
CA GLU A 82 -9.42 4.08 9.77
C GLU A 82 -10.78 3.37 9.91
N GLU A 83 -11.67 3.91 10.74
CA GLU A 83 -12.96 3.27 11.03
C GLU A 83 -13.92 3.34 9.84
N GLU A 84 -13.92 4.44 9.10
CA GLU A 84 -14.69 4.64 7.86
C GLU A 84 -14.26 3.65 6.78
N VAL A 85 -12.96 3.57 6.51
CA VAL A 85 -12.40 2.68 5.48
C VAL A 85 -12.60 1.22 5.89
N ARG A 86 -12.40 0.87 7.17
CA ARG A 86 -12.67 -0.48 7.67
C ARG A 86 -14.13 -0.88 7.46
N ARG A 87 -15.09 0.00 7.80
CA ARG A 87 -16.52 -0.25 7.56
C ARG A 87 -16.81 -0.48 6.08
N ALA A 88 -16.22 0.32 5.20
CA ALA A 88 -16.41 0.19 3.76
C ALA A 88 -15.80 -1.09 3.18
N LEU A 89 -14.63 -1.52 3.67
CA LEU A 89 -14.02 -2.80 3.29
C LEU A 89 -14.91 -3.97 3.69
N VAL A 90 -15.42 -3.96 4.93
CA VAL A 90 -16.35 -5.00 5.40
C VAL A 90 -17.64 -5.02 4.58
N ALA A 91 -18.12 -3.86 4.13
CA ALA A 91 -19.29 -3.76 3.24
C ALA A 91 -19.00 -4.13 1.78
N GLY A 92 -17.74 -4.36 1.40
CA GLY A 92 -17.34 -4.64 0.02
C GLY A 92 -17.50 -3.45 -0.93
N ALA A 93 -17.51 -2.23 -0.40
CA ALA A 93 -17.73 -1.01 -1.16
C ALA A 93 -16.43 -0.39 -1.71
N VAL A 94 -15.26 -0.85 -1.25
CA VAL A 94 -13.96 -0.26 -1.62
C VAL A 94 -13.45 -0.85 -2.94
N GLU A 95 -13.01 0.03 -3.84
CA GLU A 95 -12.27 -0.34 -5.04
C GLU A 95 -10.79 -0.53 -4.70
N VAL A 96 -10.18 0.51 -4.13
CA VAL A 96 -8.78 0.52 -3.71
C VAL A 96 -8.66 1.15 -2.33
N VAL A 97 -7.90 0.52 -1.45
CA VAL A 97 -7.47 1.07 -0.17
C VAL A 97 -5.98 1.41 -0.26
N MET A 98 -5.63 2.57 0.26
CA MET A 98 -4.27 3.09 0.31
C MET A 98 -3.86 3.36 1.76
N MET A 99 -2.70 2.87 2.15
CA MET A 99 -2.13 3.07 3.48
C MET A 99 -0.72 3.65 3.39
N SER A 100 -0.42 4.63 4.24
CA SER A 100 0.95 5.15 4.35
C SER A 100 1.82 4.17 5.14
N ASP A 101 3.02 3.91 4.64
CA ASP A 101 4.08 3.13 5.31
C ASP A 101 4.57 3.76 6.65
N ILE A 102 4.28 5.05 6.88
CA ILE A 102 4.56 5.77 8.12
C ILE A 102 3.71 5.20 9.26
N LEU A 103 2.54 4.64 8.94
CA LEU A 103 1.60 4.10 9.91
C LEU A 103 2.16 2.86 10.60
N LYS A 104 2.62 3.01 11.84
CA LYS A 104 3.05 1.91 12.71
C LYS A 104 2.08 1.78 13.88
N LYS A 105 0.98 1.06 13.66
CA LYS A 105 -0.05 0.83 14.68
C LYS A 105 -0.47 -0.63 14.73
N PHE A 106 -0.98 -1.04 15.88
CA PHE A 106 -1.54 -2.37 16.10
C PHE A 106 -3.01 -2.27 16.47
N ARG A 107 -3.84 -3.10 15.85
CA ARG A 107 -5.20 -3.36 16.33
C ARG A 107 -5.12 -4.32 17.50
N VAL A 108 -5.58 -3.89 18.67
CA VAL A 108 -5.54 -4.68 19.90
C VAL A 108 -6.95 -4.93 20.42
N HIS A 109 -7.21 -6.16 20.85
CA HIS A 109 -8.35 -6.48 21.72
C HIS A 109 -7.81 -6.72 23.12
N ALA A 110 -8.16 -5.83 24.04
CA ALA A 110 -7.72 -5.93 25.42
C ALA A 110 -8.90 -6.17 26.38
N ARG A 111 -8.66 -6.95 27.42
CA ARG A 111 -9.60 -7.26 28.50
C ARG A 111 -8.99 -6.94 29.85
N CYS A 112 -9.75 -6.26 30.71
CA CYS A 112 -9.37 -6.00 32.08
C CYS A 112 -9.73 -7.20 32.97
N LYS A 113 -8.73 -7.84 33.60
CA LYS A 113 -8.95 -8.97 34.53
C LYS A 113 -9.73 -8.61 35.79
N ASN A 114 -9.70 -7.34 36.22
CA ASN A 114 -10.32 -6.91 37.47
C ASN A 114 -11.82 -6.59 37.32
N CYS A 115 -12.19 -5.83 36.27
CA CYS A 115 -13.57 -5.37 36.10
C CYS A 115 -14.27 -5.92 34.85
N GLY A 116 -13.60 -6.74 34.05
CA GLY A 116 -14.15 -7.34 32.84
C GLY A 116 -14.32 -6.37 31.66
N TYR A 117 -13.87 -5.12 31.76
CA TYR A 117 -13.95 -4.16 30.66
C TYR A 117 -13.16 -4.65 29.44
N GLU A 118 -13.77 -4.60 28.27
CA GLU A 118 -13.15 -4.96 26.99
C GLU A 118 -13.12 -3.77 26.05
N VAL A 119 -12.06 -3.69 25.24
CA VAL A 119 -11.89 -2.66 24.23
C VAL A 119 -11.16 -3.22 23.02
N LYS A 120 -11.62 -2.82 21.83
CA LYS A 120 -10.91 -3.02 20.57
C LYS A 120 -10.49 -1.65 20.07
N ASP A 121 -9.19 -1.42 19.96
CA ASP A 121 -8.65 -0.12 19.61
C ASP A 121 -7.37 -0.26 18.80
N THR A 122 -6.99 0.82 18.12
CA THR A 122 -5.78 0.86 17.30
C THR A 122 -4.76 1.79 17.92
N VAL A 123 -3.66 1.20 18.39
CA VAL A 123 -2.68 1.87 19.26
C VAL A 123 -1.27 1.74 18.69
N THR A 124 -0.44 2.76 18.92
CA THR A 124 1.00 2.71 18.61
C THR A 124 1.73 1.84 19.63
N ASP A 125 1.33 1.93 20.90
CA ASP A 125 1.85 1.11 22.00
C ASP A 125 0.73 0.19 22.51
N PRO A 126 0.90 -1.14 22.45
CA PRO A 126 -0.08 -2.09 22.96
C PRO A 126 -0.31 -2.00 24.48
N GLU A 127 0.62 -1.42 25.24
CA GLU A 127 0.46 -1.25 26.69
C GLU A 127 -0.62 -0.23 27.01
N MET A 128 -1.71 -0.69 27.64
CA MET A 128 -2.86 0.15 27.95
C MET A 128 -3.40 -0.06 29.36
N MET A 129 -3.90 1.02 29.95
CA MET A 129 -4.54 1.01 31.27
C MET A 129 -6.06 1.00 31.14
N CYS A 130 -6.73 0.25 32.02
CA CYS A 130 -8.18 0.20 32.05
C CYS A 130 -8.77 1.57 32.44
N PRO A 131 -9.69 2.16 31.64
CA PRO A 131 -10.32 3.45 31.96
C PRO A 131 -11.10 3.43 33.28
N LYS A 132 -11.63 2.26 33.69
CA LYS A 132 -12.47 2.12 34.89
C LYS A 132 -11.67 1.94 36.17
N CYS A 133 -10.64 1.09 36.16
CA CYS A 133 -9.91 0.72 37.37
C CYS A 133 -8.43 1.12 37.37
N LYS A 134 -7.92 1.73 36.27
CA LYS A 134 -6.54 2.22 36.13
C LYS A 134 -5.45 1.14 36.34
N ILE A 135 -5.79 -0.12 36.07
CA ILE A 135 -4.86 -1.26 36.11
C ILE A 135 -4.50 -1.62 34.66
N PRO A 136 -3.27 -2.10 34.38
CA PRO A 136 -2.91 -2.63 33.07
C PRO A 136 -3.92 -3.66 32.55
N MET A 137 -4.31 -3.53 31.28
CA MET A 137 -5.20 -4.49 30.62
C MET A 137 -4.38 -5.65 30.04
N GLU A 138 -4.99 -6.82 29.93
CA GLU A 138 -4.41 -7.96 29.24
C GLU A 138 -4.77 -7.88 27.76
N ILE A 139 -3.76 -7.97 26.89
CA ILE A 139 -3.94 -8.03 25.45
C ILE A 139 -4.34 -9.47 25.10
N VAL A 140 -5.57 -9.64 24.64
CA VAL A 140 -6.11 -10.94 24.21
C VAL A 140 -5.72 -11.23 22.76
N GLU A 141 -5.76 -10.19 21.93
CA GLU A 141 -5.40 -10.27 20.52
C GLU A 141 -4.61 -9.02 20.14
N LYS A 142 -3.54 -9.19 19.36
CA LYS A 142 -2.74 -8.12 18.78
C LYS A 142 -2.50 -8.45 17.32
N ARG A 143 -2.79 -7.50 16.45
CA ARG A 143 -2.57 -7.65 15.02
C ARG A 143 -2.01 -6.37 14.43
N ASP A 144 -1.10 -6.51 13.46
CA ASP A 144 -0.61 -5.36 12.71
C ASP A 144 -1.76 -4.75 11.88
N THR A 145 -1.86 -3.42 11.87
CA THR A 145 -2.96 -2.74 11.17
C THR A 145 -2.85 -2.94 9.66
N VAL A 146 -1.64 -2.97 9.10
CA VAL A 146 -1.42 -3.23 7.67
C VAL A 146 -1.89 -4.65 7.34
N GLU A 147 -1.48 -5.64 8.14
CA GLU A 147 -1.91 -7.03 7.96
C GLU A 147 -3.44 -7.20 8.11
N GLU A 148 -4.08 -6.46 9.02
CA GLU A 148 -5.55 -6.42 9.16
C GLU A 148 -6.21 -5.96 7.86
N PHE A 149 -5.78 -4.82 7.32
CA PHE A 149 -6.39 -4.23 6.15
C PHE A 149 -6.10 -4.99 4.86
N VAL A 150 -4.94 -5.64 4.73
CA VAL A 150 -4.64 -6.55 3.61
C VAL A 150 -5.66 -7.69 3.56
N GLU A 151 -5.92 -8.38 4.67
CA GLU A 151 -6.92 -9.46 4.68
C GLU A 151 -8.35 -8.94 4.42
N LEU A 152 -8.69 -7.74 4.91
CA LEU A 152 -10.01 -7.14 4.64
C LEU A 152 -10.15 -6.79 3.15
N ALA A 153 -9.09 -6.27 2.53
CA ALA A 153 -9.05 -5.97 1.10
C ALA A 153 -9.19 -7.25 0.27
N GLU A 154 -8.44 -8.31 0.59
CA GLU A 154 -8.56 -9.61 -0.08
C GLU A 154 -9.98 -10.19 0.03
N LYS A 155 -10.58 -10.18 1.23
CA LYS A 155 -11.95 -10.68 1.47
C LYS A 155 -13.00 -9.89 0.70
N SER A 156 -12.77 -8.60 0.46
CA SER A 156 -13.67 -7.71 -0.28
C SER A 156 -13.31 -7.57 -1.76
N SER A 157 -12.26 -8.26 -2.22
CA SER A 157 -11.66 -8.12 -3.55
C SER A 157 -11.28 -6.66 -3.89
N ALA A 158 -10.93 -5.87 -2.89
CA ALA A 158 -10.40 -4.52 -3.07
C ALA A 158 -8.88 -4.59 -3.35
N GLU A 159 -8.38 -3.66 -4.14
CA GLU A 159 -6.94 -3.46 -4.32
C GLU A 159 -6.34 -2.84 -3.06
N PHE A 160 -5.16 -3.29 -2.66
CA PHE A 160 -4.44 -2.76 -1.51
C PHE A 160 -3.10 -2.17 -1.97
N GLU A 161 -2.87 -0.89 -1.67
CA GLU A 161 -1.69 -0.15 -2.09
C GLU A 161 -1.01 0.51 -0.88
N ILE A 162 0.31 0.41 -0.81
CA ILE A 162 1.12 1.11 0.18
C ILE A 162 1.70 2.35 -0.49
N ILE A 163 1.53 3.52 0.14
CA ILE A 163 2.13 4.77 -0.31
C ILE A 163 3.39 5.03 0.51
N GLY A 164 4.52 5.15 -0.18
CA GLY A 164 5.84 5.28 0.45
C GLY A 164 6.08 6.65 1.08
N ARG A 165 6.77 6.70 2.22
CA ARG A 165 7.13 7.94 2.94
C ARG A 165 8.11 8.83 2.18
N GLU A 166 8.83 8.26 1.21
CA GLU A 166 9.74 8.98 0.32
C GLU A 166 9.00 9.88 -0.68
N SER A 167 7.69 9.67 -0.87
CA SER A 167 6.84 10.51 -1.71
C SER A 167 6.19 11.65 -0.91
N GLU A 168 5.94 12.79 -1.57
CA GLU A 168 5.14 13.88 -0.98
C GLU A 168 3.72 13.40 -0.68
N GLU A 169 3.22 12.49 -1.52
CA GLU A 169 1.95 11.82 -1.42
C GLU A 169 1.76 11.03 -0.13
N GLY A 170 2.76 10.25 0.29
CA GLY A 170 2.71 9.48 1.54
C GLY A 170 2.64 10.38 2.76
N GLU A 171 3.41 11.46 2.77
CA GLU A 171 3.38 12.48 3.82
C GLU A 171 2.01 13.19 3.91
N ILE A 172 1.41 13.53 2.77
CA ILE A 172 0.07 14.12 2.69
C ILE A 172 -0.97 13.11 3.21
N LEU A 173 -0.91 11.86 2.75
CA LEU A 173 -1.82 10.80 3.19
C LEU A 173 -1.77 10.63 4.72
N TYR A 174 -0.58 10.62 5.29
CA TYR A 174 -0.39 10.49 6.73
C TYR A 174 -0.88 11.72 7.51
N LYS A 175 -0.39 12.91 7.16
CA LYS A 175 -0.65 14.14 7.93
C LYS A 175 -2.06 14.68 7.78
N ALA A 176 -2.64 14.62 6.58
CA ALA A 176 -3.95 15.21 6.30
C ALA A 176 -5.10 14.21 6.47
N PHE A 177 -4.86 12.91 6.23
CA PHE A 177 -5.91 11.90 6.21
C PHE A 177 -5.70 10.77 7.24
N GLY A 178 -4.71 10.88 8.12
CA GLY A 178 -4.45 9.92 9.19
C GLY A 178 -3.78 8.62 8.72
N GLY A 179 -3.29 8.58 7.48
CA GLY A 179 -2.50 7.48 6.93
C GLY A 179 -3.32 6.35 6.30
N ILE A 180 -4.64 6.44 6.28
CA ILE A 180 -5.51 5.42 5.68
C ILE A 180 -6.62 6.11 4.88
N ALA A 181 -6.70 5.78 3.60
CA ALA A 181 -7.72 6.27 2.70
C ALA A 181 -8.13 5.20 1.68
N GLY A 182 -9.17 5.49 0.91
CA GLY A 182 -9.62 4.61 -0.16
C GLY A 182 -10.53 5.31 -1.15
N ILE A 183 -10.80 4.62 -2.25
CA ILE A 183 -11.75 5.01 -3.27
C ILE A 183 -12.83 3.92 -3.31
N LEU A 184 -14.08 4.32 -3.21
CA LEU A 184 -15.23 3.44 -3.25
C LEU A 184 -15.62 3.09 -4.69
N ARG A 185 -16.21 1.91 -4.90
CA ARG A 185 -16.86 1.50 -6.15
C ARG A 185 -18.21 2.20 -6.34
N TYR A 186 -18.88 2.47 -5.22
CA TYR A 186 -20.19 3.11 -5.15
C TYR A 186 -20.32 3.83 -3.80
N ARG A 187 -21.19 4.84 -3.72
CA ARG A 187 -21.43 5.57 -2.48
C ARG A 187 -22.09 4.66 -1.45
N MET A 188 -21.61 4.73 -0.22
CA MET A 188 -22.29 4.13 0.92
C MET A 188 -23.33 5.12 1.45
N GLU A 189 -24.56 4.65 1.66
CA GLU A 189 -25.64 5.39 2.34
C GLU A 189 -25.54 5.26 3.87
#